data_AF-A0A538L131-F1
#
_entry.id   AF-A0A538L131-F1
#
_cell.length_a   1.000
_cell.length_b   1.000
_cell.length_c   1.000
_cell.angle_alpha   90.00
_cell.angle_beta   90.00
_cell.angle_gamma   90.00
#
_symmetry.space_group_name_H-M   'P 1'
#
loop_
_entity.id
_entity.type
_entity.pdbx_description
1 polymer ?
#
loop_
_entity_poly.entity_id
_entity_poly.type
_entity_poly.pdbx_seq_one_letter_code
_entity_poly.pdbx_strand_id
1 'polypeptide(L)'
;MTLHRNAKLGLAGRLALVQAIEGGMSIKTAAAAFSVSPATAHRWWHRWSEASEQARSSLGCLLDRSSRPRHSPRELDAELQERICACRRETGWGPRLVAALTGFAHSTVWKVLKRAGISRPPRPAREPANRYEWPCPGDLLTWMSAATPASSGLATPSPAIARRAGASRRIRSGWSATTSRTRSSSERSPSMQSRA
;
A
#
# COMPACT_ATOMS: atom_id res chain seq x y z
N MET A 1 -3.71 -14.70 0.50
CA MET A 1 -3.71 -14.50 1.97
C MET A 1 -2.28 -14.74 2.43
N THR A 2 -1.72 -13.94 3.32
CA THR A 2 -0.33 -14.13 3.77
C THR A 2 -0.34 -14.99 5.03
N LEU A 3 0.02 -16.27 4.90
CA LEU A 3 0.20 -17.15 6.06
C LEU A 3 1.59 -16.89 6.65
N HIS A 4 1.66 -16.69 7.95
CA HIS A 4 2.94 -16.55 8.64
C HIS A 4 3.65 -17.92 8.68
N ARG A 5 4.96 -17.94 8.37
CA ARG A 5 5.76 -19.17 8.31
C ARG A 5 5.69 -19.98 9.62
N ASN A 6 5.71 -19.29 10.75
CA ASN A 6 5.74 -19.91 12.09
C ASN A 6 4.35 -20.10 12.71
N ALA A 7 3.27 -19.95 11.95
CA ALA A 7 1.92 -20.21 12.48
C ALA A 7 1.75 -21.71 12.78
N LYS A 8 1.19 -22.06 13.95
CA LYS A 8 0.93 -23.46 14.36
C LYS A 8 0.19 -24.26 13.28
N LEU A 9 -0.77 -23.63 12.61
CA LEU A 9 -1.56 -24.19 11.52
C LEU A 9 -1.22 -23.55 10.15
N GLY A 10 0.04 -23.16 9.99
CA GLY A 10 0.62 -22.74 8.72
C GLY A 10 0.75 -23.92 7.74
N LEU A 11 1.43 -23.71 6.61
CA LEU A 11 1.57 -24.74 5.58
C LEU A 11 2.17 -26.05 6.12
N ALA A 12 3.20 -25.96 6.97
CA ALA A 12 3.82 -27.13 7.59
C ALA A 12 2.85 -27.91 8.49
N GLY A 13 2.05 -27.22 9.31
CA GLY A 13 1.06 -27.85 10.18
C GLY A 13 -0.09 -28.50 9.39
N ARG A 14 -0.51 -27.89 8.28
CA ARG A 14 -1.52 -28.47 7.37
C ARG A 14 -1.00 -29.72 6.66
N LEU A 15 0.27 -29.70 6.25
CA LEU A 15 0.93 -30.87 5.65
C LEU A 15 1.01 -32.02 6.65
N ALA A 16 1.47 -31.74 7.88
CA ALA A 16 1.55 -32.74 8.95
C ALA A 16 0.18 -33.37 9.27
N LEU A 17 -0.89 -32.58 9.26
CA LEU A 17 -2.26 -33.08 9.44
C LEU A 17 -2.64 -34.08 8.34
N VAL A 18 -2.36 -33.74 7.09
CA VAL A 18 -2.71 -34.58 5.95
C VAL A 18 -1.86 -35.85 5.90
N GLN A 19 -0.56 -35.74 6.21
CA GLN A 19 0.33 -36.90 6.34
C GLN A 19 -0.10 -37.84 7.48
N ALA A 20 -0.62 -37.31 8.59
CA ALA A 20 -1.17 -38.15 9.64
C ALA A 20 -2.39 -38.95 9.16
N ILE A 21 -3.26 -38.34 8.35
CA ILE A 21 -4.42 -39.02 7.75
C ILE A 21 -3.96 -40.07 6.73
N GLU A 22 -2.99 -39.72 5.88
CA GLU A 22 -2.37 -40.65 4.90
C GLU A 22 -1.68 -41.84 5.60
N GLY A 23 -1.08 -41.60 6.76
CA GLY A 23 -0.51 -42.62 7.64
C GLY A 23 -1.54 -43.47 8.40
N GLY A 24 -2.83 -43.34 8.09
CA GLY A 24 -3.90 -44.20 8.62
C GLY A 24 -4.69 -43.62 9.80
N MET A 25 -4.40 -42.39 10.24
CA MET A 25 -5.19 -41.75 11.29
C MET A 25 -6.58 -41.35 10.77
N SER A 26 -7.64 -41.61 11.56
CA SER A 26 -8.97 -41.13 11.20
C SER A 26 -9.01 -39.60 11.14
N ILE A 27 -9.83 -39.02 10.24
CA ILE A 27 -9.97 -37.57 10.10
C ILE A 27 -10.35 -36.90 11.43
N LYS A 28 -11.20 -37.55 12.25
CA LYS A 28 -11.62 -37.02 13.55
C LYS A 28 -10.48 -37.00 14.56
N THR A 29 -9.67 -38.06 14.60
CA THR A 29 -8.50 -38.17 15.48
C THR A 29 -7.44 -37.15 15.09
N ALA A 30 -7.16 -37.01 13.79
CA ALA A 30 -6.25 -36.00 13.27
C ALA A 30 -6.76 -34.59 13.59
N ALA A 31 -8.04 -34.31 13.36
CA ALA A 31 -8.62 -33.01 13.69
C ALA A 31 -8.44 -32.64 15.18
N ALA A 32 -8.65 -33.60 16.09
CA ALA A 32 -8.43 -33.41 17.52
C ALA A 32 -6.94 -33.14 17.84
N ALA A 33 -6.01 -33.93 17.28
CA ALA A 33 -4.57 -33.79 17.50
C ALA A 33 -4.03 -32.41 17.05
N PHE A 34 -4.55 -31.90 15.94
CA PHE A 34 -4.15 -30.61 15.37
C PHE A 34 -5.02 -29.42 15.82
N SER A 35 -5.95 -29.64 16.75
CA SER A 35 -6.86 -28.61 17.29
C SER A 35 -7.69 -27.88 16.21
N VAL A 36 -8.24 -28.63 15.25
CA VAL A 36 -9.09 -28.09 14.17
C VAL A 36 -10.46 -28.78 14.16
N SER A 37 -11.44 -28.14 13.52
CA SER A 37 -12.72 -28.81 13.29
C SER A 37 -12.56 -30.00 12.31
N PRO A 38 -13.33 -31.09 12.48
CA PRO A 38 -13.34 -32.21 11.53
C PRO A 38 -13.67 -31.76 10.10
N ALA A 39 -14.56 -30.77 9.93
CA ALA A 39 -14.91 -30.20 8.62
C ALA A 39 -13.71 -29.51 7.95
N THR A 40 -12.84 -28.85 8.73
CA THR A 40 -11.60 -28.24 8.20
C THR A 40 -10.61 -29.30 7.76
N ALA A 41 -10.39 -30.33 8.59
CA ALA A 41 -9.51 -31.45 8.25
C ALA A 41 -9.98 -32.18 7.00
N HIS A 42 -11.28 -32.49 6.91
CA HIS A 42 -11.91 -33.12 5.75
C HIS A 42 -11.70 -32.30 4.47
N ARG A 43 -11.89 -30.99 4.54
CA ARG A 43 -11.70 -30.09 3.39
C ARG A 43 -10.26 -30.07 2.89
N TRP A 44 -9.27 -30.13 3.78
CA TRP A 44 -7.86 -30.19 3.38
C TRP A 44 -7.46 -31.55 2.85
N TRP A 45 -7.94 -32.62 3.48
CA TRP A 45 -7.77 -33.99 3.00
C TRP A 45 -8.28 -34.15 1.57
N HIS A 46 -9.52 -33.72 1.29
CA HIS A 46 -10.12 -33.83 -0.05
C HIS A 46 -9.31 -33.08 -1.11
N ARG A 47 -8.82 -31.88 -0.77
CA ARG A 47 -7.95 -31.12 -1.68
C ARG A 47 -6.62 -31.81 -1.93
N TRP A 48 -6.06 -32.51 -0.94
CA TRP A 48 -4.81 -33.26 -1.07
C TRP A 48 -5.00 -34.53 -1.90
N SER A 49 -6.08 -35.28 -1.66
CA SER A 49 -6.39 -36.50 -2.38
C SER A 49 -6.65 -36.24 -3.87
N GLU A 50 -7.32 -35.13 -4.20
CA GLU A 50 -7.61 -34.73 -5.59
C GLU A 50 -6.48 -33.95 -6.27
N ALA A 51 -5.44 -33.54 -5.54
CA ALA A 51 -4.35 -32.76 -6.10
C ALA A 51 -3.42 -33.61 -6.98
N SER A 52 -2.94 -33.01 -8.08
CA SER A 52 -1.84 -33.57 -8.86
C SER A 52 -0.53 -33.56 -8.07
N GLU A 53 0.44 -34.37 -8.51
CA GLU A 53 1.76 -34.46 -7.87
C GLU A 53 2.45 -33.09 -7.79
N GLN A 54 2.31 -32.24 -8.83
CA GLN A 54 2.85 -30.89 -8.83
C GLN A 54 2.18 -29.96 -7.79
N ALA A 55 0.88 -30.16 -7.54
CA ALA A 55 0.14 -29.38 -6.54
C ALA A 55 0.45 -29.86 -5.10
N ARG A 56 0.84 -31.13 -4.93
CA ARG A 56 1.35 -31.68 -3.67
C ARG A 56 2.76 -31.19 -3.39
N SER A 57 3.68 -31.26 -4.36
CA SER A 57 5.07 -30.80 -4.20
C SER A 57 5.18 -29.30 -3.88
N SER A 58 4.32 -28.48 -4.50
CA SER A 58 4.25 -27.04 -4.22
C SER A 58 3.44 -26.67 -2.97
N LEU A 59 2.76 -27.65 -2.33
CA LEU A 59 1.78 -27.44 -1.26
C LEU A 59 0.64 -26.48 -1.63
N GLY A 60 0.45 -26.20 -2.92
CA GLY A 60 -0.56 -25.26 -3.40
C GLY A 60 -1.99 -25.67 -3.06
N CYS A 61 -2.24 -26.98 -2.98
CA CYS A 61 -3.55 -27.54 -2.61
C CYS A 61 -3.97 -27.21 -1.15
N LEU A 62 -3.00 -26.98 -0.25
CA LEU A 62 -3.23 -26.69 1.17
C LEU A 62 -3.36 -25.20 1.46
N LEU A 63 -3.13 -24.34 0.47
CA LEU A 63 -3.36 -22.91 0.60
C LEU A 63 -4.86 -22.59 0.68
N ASP A 64 -5.18 -21.53 1.42
CA ASP A 64 -6.54 -21.01 1.43
C ASP A 64 -6.85 -20.37 0.08
N ARG A 65 -7.93 -20.85 -0.54
CA ARG A 65 -8.51 -20.18 -1.71
C ARG A 65 -8.94 -18.78 -1.31
N SER A 66 -8.82 -17.85 -2.23
CA SER A 66 -9.30 -16.49 -2.03
C SER A 66 -10.77 -16.52 -1.61
N SER A 67 -11.10 -15.90 -0.49
CA SER A 67 -12.49 -15.69 -0.06
C SER A 67 -13.19 -14.57 -0.85
N ARG A 68 -12.50 -13.97 -1.82
CA ARG A 68 -13.09 -12.93 -2.68
C ARG A 68 -14.21 -13.52 -3.52
N PRO A 69 -15.33 -12.80 -3.67
CA PRO A 69 -16.41 -13.23 -4.55
C PRO A 69 -15.88 -13.38 -5.99
N ARG A 70 -16.39 -14.38 -6.71
CA ARG A 70 -16.05 -14.60 -8.13
C ARG A 70 -16.60 -13.49 -9.03
N HIS A 71 -17.72 -12.87 -8.63
CA HIS A 71 -18.39 -11.85 -9.41
C HIS A 71 -18.84 -10.71 -8.49
N SER A 72 -18.66 -9.46 -8.93
CA SER A 72 -19.05 -8.25 -8.20
C SER A 72 -19.92 -7.38 -9.12
N PRO A 73 -21.25 -7.51 -9.11
CA PRO A 73 -22.14 -6.79 -10.02
C PRO A 73 -22.06 -5.25 -9.91
N ARG A 74 -21.67 -4.74 -8.74
CA ARG A 74 -21.52 -3.30 -8.47
C ARG A 74 -20.10 -2.80 -8.75
N GLU A 75 -19.30 -3.60 -9.43
CA GLU A 75 -17.97 -3.18 -9.84
C GLU A 75 -18.08 -2.14 -10.95
N LEU A 76 -17.31 -1.07 -10.80
CA LEU A 76 -17.23 -0.01 -11.79
C LEU A 76 -16.70 -0.58 -13.12
N ASP A 77 -17.21 -0.09 -14.24
CA ASP A 77 -16.74 -0.53 -15.55
C ASP A 77 -15.22 -0.33 -15.73
N ALA A 78 -14.58 -1.21 -16.49
CA ALA A 78 -13.13 -1.26 -16.65
C ALA A 78 -12.56 0.07 -17.19
N GLU A 79 -13.27 0.73 -18.10
CA GLU A 79 -12.85 2.00 -18.68
C GLU A 79 -12.79 3.11 -17.61
N LEU A 80 -13.81 3.17 -16.77
CA LEU A 80 -13.88 4.14 -15.66
C LEU A 80 -12.83 3.82 -14.58
N GLN A 81 -12.52 2.54 -14.34
CA GLN A 81 -11.42 2.15 -13.46
C GLN A 81 -10.07 2.65 -14.02
N GLU A 82 -9.85 2.52 -15.32
CA GLU A 82 -8.60 2.96 -15.94
C GLU A 82 -8.47 4.49 -15.90
N ARG A 83 -9.55 5.25 -16.08
CA ARG A 83 -9.56 6.71 -15.89
C ARG A 83 -9.10 7.13 -14.48
N ILE A 84 -9.55 6.42 -13.44
CA ILE A 84 -9.09 6.65 -12.06
C ILE A 84 -7.60 6.33 -11.91
N CYS A 85 -7.14 5.23 -12.51
CA CYS A 85 -5.74 4.81 -12.48
C CYS A 85 -4.83 5.78 -13.23
N ALA A 86 -5.21 6.23 -14.43
CA ALA A 86 -4.51 7.23 -15.22
C ALA A 86 -4.35 8.54 -14.45
N CYS A 87 -5.44 9.07 -13.90
CA CYS A 87 -5.42 10.26 -13.04
C CYS A 87 -4.41 10.12 -11.90
N ARG A 88 -4.37 8.97 -11.20
CA ARG A 88 -3.40 8.71 -10.13
C ARG A 88 -1.96 8.68 -10.64
N ARG A 89 -1.70 8.06 -11.79
CA ARG A 89 -0.35 7.95 -12.38
C ARG A 89 0.17 9.31 -12.86
N GLU A 90 -0.69 10.11 -13.48
CA GLU A 90 -0.34 11.44 -14.00
C GLU A 90 -0.10 12.46 -12.88
N THR A 91 -0.96 12.48 -11.86
CA THR A 91 -0.93 13.51 -10.81
C THR A 91 -0.09 13.13 -9.59
N GLY A 92 0.07 11.82 -9.33
CA GLY A 92 0.64 11.32 -8.07
C GLY A 92 -0.23 11.58 -6.83
N TRP A 93 -1.46 12.08 -7.01
CA TRP A 93 -2.33 12.54 -5.92
C TRP A 93 -3.01 11.42 -5.15
N GLY A 94 -3.20 11.62 -3.84
CA GLY A 94 -3.87 10.65 -2.99
C GLY A 94 -5.34 10.40 -3.39
N PRO A 95 -5.95 9.30 -2.91
CA PRO A 95 -7.30 8.89 -3.30
C PRO A 95 -8.38 9.98 -3.14
N ARG A 96 -8.23 10.86 -2.13
CA ARG A 96 -9.16 11.96 -1.87
C ARG A 96 -9.15 13.04 -2.95
N LEU A 97 -7.97 13.39 -3.45
CA LEU A 97 -7.81 14.38 -4.52
C LEU A 97 -8.21 13.79 -5.87
N VAL A 98 -7.87 12.52 -6.12
CA VAL A 98 -8.33 11.80 -7.32
C VAL A 98 -9.86 11.71 -7.35
N ALA A 99 -10.49 11.45 -6.20
CA ALA A 99 -11.95 11.45 -6.09
C ALA A 99 -12.58 12.80 -6.43
N ALA A 100 -11.99 13.90 -5.93
CA ALA A 100 -12.45 15.25 -6.25
C ALA A 100 -12.35 15.56 -7.75
N LEU A 101 -11.28 15.10 -8.43
CA LEU A 101 -11.10 15.34 -9.86
C LEU A 101 -11.99 14.45 -10.74
N THR A 102 -12.14 13.18 -10.38
CA THR A 102 -12.85 12.18 -11.19
C THR A 102 -14.35 12.15 -10.95
N GLY A 103 -14.84 12.76 -9.86
CA GLY A 103 -16.26 12.79 -9.50
C GLY A 103 -16.77 11.49 -8.85
N PHE A 104 -15.90 10.50 -8.62
CA PHE A 104 -16.28 9.26 -7.95
C PHE A 104 -16.16 9.37 -6.43
N ALA A 105 -16.97 8.59 -5.71
CA ALA A 105 -16.85 8.48 -4.26
C ALA A 105 -15.44 8.02 -3.85
N HIS A 106 -14.91 8.63 -2.79
CA HIS A 106 -13.58 8.31 -2.26
C HIS A 106 -13.37 6.81 -1.99
N SER A 107 -14.39 6.12 -1.47
CA SER A 107 -14.36 4.68 -1.23
C SER A 107 -14.19 3.87 -2.52
N THR A 108 -14.78 4.32 -3.63
CA THR A 108 -14.69 3.66 -4.94
C THR A 108 -13.30 3.83 -5.51
N VAL A 109 -12.79 5.07 -5.52
CA VAL A 109 -11.42 5.39 -5.95
C VAL A 109 -10.41 4.57 -5.16
N TRP A 110 -10.53 4.53 -3.84
CA TRP A 110 -9.62 3.74 -3.00
C TRP A 110 -9.67 2.24 -3.35
N LYS A 111 -10.86 1.66 -3.55
CA LYS A 111 -11.00 0.24 -3.93
C LYS A 111 -10.35 -0.05 -5.28
N VAL A 112 -10.57 0.81 -6.27
CA VAL A 112 -9.97 0.69 -7.62
C VAL A 112 -8.45 0.74 -7.52
N LEU A 113 -7.90 1.79 -6.90
CA LEU A 113 -6.45 1.95 -6.75
C LEU A 113 -5.81 0.81 -5.93
N LYS A 114 -6.54 0.25 -4.95
CA LYS A 114 -6.06 -0.88 -4.15
C LYS A 114 -6.03 -2.17 -4.96
N ARG A 115 -7.03 -2.42 -5.81
CA ARG A 115 -7.03 -3.58 -6.73
C ARG A 115 -5.92 -3.45 -7.77
N ALA A 116 -5.68 -2.25 -8.28
CA ALA A 116 -4.62 -1.95 -9.23
C ALA A 116 -3.20 -1.88 -8.60
N GLY A 117 -3.07 -2.02 -7.28
CA GLY A 117 -1.77 -2.01 -6.58
C GLY A 117 -1.09 -0.63 -6.43
N ILE A 118 -1.71 0.45 -6.93
CA ILE A 118 -1.14 1.81 -6.95
C ILE A 118 -1.72 2.75 -5.88
N SER A 119 -2.47 2.19 -4.92
CA SER A 119 -3.05 2.97 -3.81
C SER A 119 -2.00 3.64 -2.92
N ARG A 120 -0.85 2.98 -2.70
CA ARG A 120 0.24 3.54 -1.89
C ARG A 120 1.35 4.04 -2.81
N PRO A 121 1.90 5.24 -2.57
CA PRO A 121 3.10 5.66 -3.29
C PRO A 121 4.26 4.70 -2.97
N PRO A 122 5.21 4.51 -3.90
CA PRO A 122 6.41 3.75 -3.63
C PRO A 122 7.14 4.37 -2.43
N ARG A 123 7.65 3.52 -1.54
CA ARG A 123 8.44 3.99 -0.41
C ARG A 123 9.72 4.63 -0.97
N PRO A 124 10.06 5.88 -0.60
CA PRO A 124 11.33 6.46 -1.02
C PRO A 124 12.48 5.59 -0.49
N ALA A 125 13.59 5.56 -1.22
CA ALA A 125 14.80 4.89 -0.78
C ALA A 125 15.19 5.44 0.61
N ARG A 126 15.46 4.53 1.55
CA ARG A 126 15.92 4.94 2.87
C ARG A 126 17.34 5.48 2.69
N GLU A 127 17.55 6.75 2.99
CA GLU A 127 18.89 7.31 3.09
C GLU A 127 19.71 6.50 4.11
N PRO A 128 21.02 6.33 3.90
CA PRO A 128 21.86 5.62 4.85
C PRO A 128 21.67 6.24 6.25
N ALA A 129 21.69 5.39 7.28
CA ALA A 129 21.53 5.86 8.65
C ALA A 129 22.63 6.87 8.95
N ASN A 130 22.26 8.16 9.03
CA ASN A 130 23.19 9.20 9.43
C ASN A 130 23.48 9.00 10.92
N ARG A 131 24.62 8.37 11.23
CA ARG A 131 25.10 8.23 12.61
C ARG A 131 25.70 9.56 12.99
N TYR A 132 25.09 10.17 14.00
CA TYR A 132 25.59 11.40 14.56
C TYR A 132 26.75 11.04 15.49
N GLU A 133 27.97 11.24 15.00
CA GLU A 133 29.20 11.02 15.76
C GLU A 133 29.72 12.36 16.25
N TRP A 134 29.85 12.52 17.58
CA TRP A 134 30.60 13.62 18.18
C TRP A 134 31.94 13.09 18.70
N PRO A 135 33.02 13.88 18.60
CA PRO A 135 34.35 13.49 19.04
C PRO A 135 34.42 13.24 20.55
N CYS A 136 33.56 13.86 21.36
CA CYS A 136 33.57 13.73 22.81
C CYS A 136 32.20 13.28 23.35
N PRO A 137 32.15 12.32 24.30
CA PRO A 137 30.91 11.76 24.84
C PRO A 137 30.05 12.73 25.69
N GLY A 138 30.39 14.02 25.78
CA GLY A 138 29.64 15.05 26.51
C GLY A 138 28.93 16.09 25.64
N ASP A 139 29.27 16.21 24.36
CA ASP A 139 28.79 17.30 23.48
C ASP A 139 27.32 17.15 23.07
N LEU A 140 26.73 15.99 23.34
CA LEU A 140 25.32 15.70 23.11
C LEU A 140 24.38 16.26 24.20
N LEU A 141 24.92 16.75 25.32
CA LEU A 141 24.15 17.27 26.45
C LEU A 141 24.03 18.79 26.39
N THR A 142 23.00 19.31 25.72
CA THR A 142 22.70 20.77 25.71
C THR A 142 21.64 21.19 26.72
N TRP A 143 21.19 20.30 27.62
CA TRP A 143 19.96 20.56 28.35
C TRP A 143 20.11 21.27 29.71
N MET A 144 21.32 21.53 30.24
CA MET A 144 21.46 22.38 31.42
C MET A 144 22.91 22.85 31.71
N SER A 145 23.21 24.11 31.38
CA SER A 145 24.07 24.95 32.22
C SER A 145 23.71 26.41 32.00
N ALA A 146 22.71 26.88 32.75
CA ALA A 146 22.57 28.30 33.02
C ALA A 146 23.55 28.62 34.15
N ALA A 147 24.79 28.96 33.78
CA ALA A 147 25.70 29.72 34.61
C ALA A 147 26.42 30.74 33.73
N THR A 148 26.07 31.99 33.98
CA THR A 148 26.42 33.28 33.38
C THR A 148 27.94 33.46 33.17
N PRO A 149 28.40 34.31 32.22
CA PRO A 149 29.71 34.20 31.61
C PRO A 149 30.81 34.80 32.48
N ALA A 150 31.99 34.18 32.46
CA ALA A 150 33.23 34.83 32.82
C ALA A 150 34.22 34.67 31.67
N SER A 151 34.58 35.83 31.12
CA SER A 151 35.65 36.11 30.17
C SER A 151 36.82 35.12 30.14
N SER A 152 37.22 34.68 28.94
CA SER A 152 38.55 34.89 28.34
C SER A 152 38.90 33.77 27.36
N GLY A 153 39.47 34.14 26.22
CA GLY A 153 40.09 33.21 25.27
C GLY A 153 39.40 33.18 23.92
N LEU A 154 39.95 33.97 22.99
CA LEU A 154 39.72 33.85 21.56
C LEU A 154 39.94 32.40 21.12
N ALA A 155 38.88 31.72 20.68
CA ALA A 155 38.99 30.55 19.83
C ALA A 155 37.93 30.68 18.75
N THR A 156 38.39 31.13 17.58
CA THR A 156 37.66 31.22 16.32
C THR A 156 36.91 29.91 16.04
N PRO A 157 35.58 29.92 15.81
CA PRO A 157 34.94 28.77 15.20
C PRO A 157 34.77 29.03 13.71
N SER A 158 35.64 28.46 12.89
CA SER A 158 35.33 28.02 11.52
C SER A 158 36.56 27.44 10.82
N PRO A 159 36.40 26.39 9.97
CA PRO A 159 35.45 26.48 8.86
C PRO A 159 34.60 25.24 8.55
N ALA A 160 33.42 25.54 8.03
CA ALA A 160 32.81 24.89 6.87
C ALA A 160 32.66 23.35 6.92
N ILE A 161 31.55 22.89 7.49
CA ILE A 161 30.88 21.72 6.91
C ILE A 161 30.23 22.20 5.62
N ALA A 162 30.89 21.93 4.49
CA ALA A 162 30.34 22.10 3.16
C ALA A 162 29.05 21.28 3.05
N ARG A 163 27.91 21.95 3.19
CA ARG A 163 26.60 21.40 2.85
C ARG A 163 26.59 21.15 1.35
N ARG A 164 26.78 19.90 0.92
CA ARG A 164 26.24 19.47 -0.38
C ARG A 164 24.73 19.35 -0.20
N ALA A 165 24.04 20.47 -0.38
CA ALA A 165 22.60 20.51 -0.39
C ALA A 165 22.10 19.60 -1.52
N GLY A 166 21.61 18.42 -1.15
CA GLY A 166 20.70 17.68 -2.01
C GLY A 166 19.55 18.62 -2.33
N ALA A 167 19.39 18.94 -3.61
CA ALA A 167 18.32 19.79 -4.11
C ALA A 167 16.96 19.09 -3.83
N SER A 168 16.41 19.31 -2.64
CA SER A 168 15.01 19.03 -2.38
C SER A 168 14.20 20.03 -3.20
N ARG A 169 13.74 19.59 -4.37
CA ARG A 169 12.80 20.31 -5.22
C ARG A 169 11.49 20.45 -4.45
N ARG A 170 11.40 21.50 -3.62
CA ARG A 170 10.14 21.97 -3.03
C ARG A 170 9.29 22.47 -4.20
N ILE A 171 8.36 21.64 -4.66
CA ILE A 171 7.32 22.08 -5.59
C ILE A 171 6.50 23.13 -4.83
N ARG A 172 6.73 24.39 -5.17
CA ARG A 172 5.92 25.53 -4.74
C ARG A 172 4.61 25.45 -5.50
N SER A 173 3.59 24.81 -4.92
CA SER A 173 2.22 24.93 -5.40
C SER A 173 1.67 26.30 -5.01
N GLY A 174 2.11 27.34 -5.71
CA GLY A 174 1.49 28.66 -5.70
C GLY A 174 0.45 28.70 -6.80
N TRP A 175 -0.84 28.75 -6.45
CA TRP A 175 -1.89 29.13 -7.39
C TRP A 175 -2.23 30.59 -7.11
N SER A 176 -1.73 31.47 -7.98
CA SER A 176 -2.34 32.77 -8.24
C SER A 176 -3.43 32.54 -9.28
N ALA A 177 -4.68 32.63 -8.85
CA ALA A 177 -5.84 32.62 -9.74
C ALA A 177 -5.93 33.97 -10.46
N THR A 178 -5.45 34.03 -11.70
CA THR A 178 -5.80 35.12 -12.62
C THR A 178 -6.84 34.59 -13.59
N THR A 179 -8.10 34.93 -13.29
CA THR A 179 -9.24 34.73 -14.18
C THR A 179 -9.11 35.69 -15.36
N SER A 180 -8.67 35.21 -16.53
CA SER A 180 -8.96 35.87 -17.80
C SER A 180 -10.12 35.13 -18.48
N ARG A 181 -11.32 35.62 -18.17
CA ARG A 181 -12.57 35.29 -18.84
C ARG A 181 -12.54 35.88 -20.25
N THR A 182 -12.10 35.12 -21.24
CA THR A 182 -12.31 35.48 -22.65
C THR A 182 -13.74 35.11 -23.04
N ARG A 183 -14.52 36.18 -23.19
CA ARG A 183 -15.88 36.24 -23.69
C ARG A 183 -15.85 35.87 -25.17
N SER A 184 -16.25 34.66 -25.55
CA SER A 184 -16.59 34.36 -26.94
C SER A 184 -18.03 34.78 -27.20
N SER A 185 -18.14 35.72 -28.11
CA SER A 185 -19.35 36.35 -28.63
C SER A 185 -20.23 35.30 -29.31
N SER A 186 -21.39 34.99 -28.73
CA SER A 186 -22.48 34.36 -29.47
C SER A 186 -23.27 35.45 -30.19
N GLU A 187 -23.02 35.63 -31.48
CA GLU A 187 -23.93 36.37 -32.35
C GLU A 187 -25.27 35.62 -32.47
N ARG A 188 -26.35 36.39 -32.27
CA ARG A 188 -27.76 36.07 -32.51
C ARG A 188 -27.93 35.76 -34.02
N SER A 189 -28.55 34.65 -34.43
CA SER A 189 -29.99 34.46 -34.80
C SER A 189 -30.52 35.50 -35.83
N PRO A 190 -31.49 35.21 -36.74
CA PRO A 190 -32.54 34.17 -36.70
C PRO A 190 -32.98 33.61 -38.10
N SER A 191 -34.16 32.95 -38.14
CA SER A 191 -34.98 32.48 -39.28
C SER A 191 -34.93 30.96 -39.49
N MET A 192 -36.01 30.23 -39.77
CA MET A 192 -37.34 30.63 -40.21
C MET A 192 -38.35 29.50 -39.89
N GLN A 193 -39.57 29.90 -39.55
CA GLN A 193 -40.76 29.05 -39.39
C GLN A 193 -41.15 28.39 -40.73
N SER A 194 -41.79 27.21 -40.67
CA SER A 194 -42.99 26.81 -41.44
C SER A 194 -43.20 25.29 -41.27
N ARG A 195 -44.27 24.84 -40.58
CA ARG A 195 -45.47 24.16 -41.14
C ARG A 195 -45.14 22.98 -42.08
N ALA A 196 -45.71 21.80 -41.96
CA ALA A 196 -47.01 21.37 -41.44
C ALA A 196 -46.92 19.91 -40.94
#